data_AF-A0A522WGY2-F1
#
_entry.id   AF-A0A522WGY2-F1
#
_cell.length_a   1.000
_cell.length_b   1.000
_cell.length_c   1.000
_cell.angle_alpha   90.00
_cell.angle_beta   90.00
_cell.angle_gamma   90.00
#
_symmetry.space_group_name_H-M   'P 1'
#
loop_
_entity.id
_entity.type
_entity.pdbx_description
1 polymer ?
#
loop_
_entity_poly.entity_id
_entity_poly.type
_entity_poly.pdbx_seq_one_letter_code
_entity_poly.pdbx_strand_id
1 'polypeptide(L)'
;MKSRFFLQRLALLVASGIVWGWLSMAINSFTGAFTFESGLSHNFISFALGGVILSLICAGFLFMLEGRLPFKRTLPKAVLVSASVWLVLRIGGAFLSAMDSERFHVVTPQTLQGFLLAIVLGVVLGIVWGLTNGNAGYGRKAVI
;
A
#
# COMPACT_ATOMS: atom_id res chain seq x y z
N MET A 1 -19.56 19.22 11.45
CA MET A 1 -19.76 18.36 10.25
C MET A 1 -18.46 17.81 9.62
N LYS A 2 -17.33 18.54 9.58
CA LYS A 2 -16.07 18.07 8.94
C LYS A 2 -15.39 16.84 9.61
N SER A 3 -15.53 16.67 10.93
CA SER A 3 -14.86 15.58 11.69
C SER A 3 -15.37 14.17 11.33
N ARG A 4 -16.68 13.97 11.16
CA ARG A 4 -17.25 12.65 10.83
C ARG A 4 -16.79 12.13 9.47
N PHE A 5 -16.63 13.03 8.50
CA PHE A 5 -16.17 12.68 7.15
C PHE A 5 -14.69 12.26 7.11
N PHE A 6 -13.86 12.94 7.91
CA PHE A 6 -12.45 12.57 8.07
C PHE A 6 -12.29 11.20 8.74
N LEU A 7 -13.04 10.94 9.82
CA LEU A 7 -13.01 9.65 10.52
C LEU A 7 -13.44 8.48 9.63
N GLN A 8 -14.47 8.67 8.79
CA GLN A 8 -14.92 7.65 7.85
C GLN A 8 -13.84 7.33 6.80
N ARG A 9 -13.16 8.34 6.27
CA ARG A 9 -12.06 8.14 5.30
C ARG A 9 -10.90 7.39 5.94
N LEU A 10 -10.51 7.80 7.15
CA LEU A 10 -9.47 7.13 7.91
C LEU A 10 -9.83 5.66 8.17
N ALA A 11 -11.06 5.38 8.59
CA ALA A 11 -11.53 4.01 8.82
C ALA A 11 -11.46 3.15 7.55
N LEU A 12 -11.79 3.69 6.38
CA LEU A 12 -11.69 2.98 5.10
C LEU A 12 -10.23 2.72 4.68
N LEU A 13 -9.31 3.67 4.96
CA LEU A 13 -7.87 3.47 4.73
C LEU A 13 -7.28 2.40 5.65
N VAL A 14 -7.70 2.40 6.92
CA VAL A 14 -7.33 1.35 7.88
C VAL A 14 -7.87 0.01 7.42
N ALA A 15 -9.16 -0.09 7.08
CA ALA A 15 -9.78 -1.33 6.63
C ALA A 15 -9.12 -1.88 5.36
N SER A 16 -8.83 -1.02 4.37
CA SER A 16 -8.11 -1.44 3.16
C SER A 16 -6.69 -1.93 3.46
N GLY A 17 -5.99 -1.29 4.40
CA GLY A 17 -4.69 -1.75 4.87
C GLY A 17 -4.75 -3.13 5.52
N ILE A 18 -5.75 -3.36 6.38
CA ILE A 18 -5.96 -4.68 7.01
C ILE A 18 -6.24 -5.75 5.96
N VAL A 19 -7.18 -5.49 5.03
CA VAL A 19 -7.55 -6.42 3.95
C VAL A 19 -6.34 -6.75 3.08
N TRP A 20 -5.55 -5.74 2.71
CA TRP A 20 -4.32 -5.95 1.94
C TRP A 20 -3.28 -6.75 2.75
N GLY A 21 -3.13 -6.45 4.04
CA GLY A 21 -2.26 -7.20 4.95
C GLY A 21 -2.59 -8.68 4.97
N TRP A 22 -3.84 -9.04 5.17
CA TRP A 22 -4.27 -10.44 5.15
C TRP A 22 -4.15 -11.09 3.77
N LEU A 23 -4.43 -10.35 2.69
CA LEU A 23 -4.23 -10.83 1.33
C LEU A 23 -2.75 -11.16 1.08
N SER A 24 -1.84 -10.30 1.52
CA SER A 24 -0.40 -10.52 1.40
C SER A 24 0.07 -11.72 2.22
N MET A 25 -0.51 -11.93 3.41
CA MET A 25 -0.26 -13.12 4.22
C MET A 25 -0.73 -14.39 3.49
N ALA A 26 -1.94 -14.39 2.94
CA ALA A 26 -2.47 -15.53 2.19
C ALA A 26 -1.59 -15.86 0.98
N ILE A 27 -1.24 -14.85 0.17
CA ILE A 27 -0.34 -15.02 -0.97
C ILE A 27 1.02 -15.55 -0.52
N ASN A 28 1.56 -15.06 0.60
CA ASN A 28 2.81 -15.58 1.14
C ASN A 28 2.71 -17.05 1.56
N SER A 29 1.59 -17.46 2.18
CA SER A 29 1.36 -18.86 2.55
C SER A 29 1.31 -19.80 1.33
N PHE A 30 0.81 -19.34 0.18
CA PHE A 30 0.79 -20.14 -1.05
C PHE A 30 2.13 -20.16 -1.80
N THR A 31 2.82 -19.03 -1.81
CA THR A 31 4.09 -18.86 -2.56
C THR A 31 5.30 -19.37 -1.80
N GLY A 32 5.25 -19.38 -0.47
CA GLY A 32 6.39 -19.73 0.38
C GLY A 32 7.56 -18.76 0.27
N ALA A 33 7.36 -17.55 -0.27
CA ALA A 33 8.46 -16.63 -0.55
C ALA A 33 9.13 -16.08 0.72
N PHE A 34 8.37 -15.92 1.80
CA PHE A 34 8.86 -15.57 3.14
C PHE A 34 8.54 -16.67 4.13
N THR A 35 9.55 -17.13 4.88
CA THR A 35 9.37 -18.04 6.01
C THR A 35 8.66 -17.33 7.15
N PHE A 36 7.60 -17.93 7.68
CA PHE A 36 6.94 -17.41 8.87
C PHE A 36 7.80 -17.67 10.11
N GLU A 37 8.26 -16.62 10.77
CA GLU A 37 9.07 -16.72 12.01
C GLU A 37 8.23 -17.04 13.25
N SER A 38 6.89 -16.93 13.17
CA SER A 38 5.98 -17.10 14.31
C SER A 38 4.70 -17.86 13.92
N GLY A 39 3.89 -18.24 14.91
CA GLY A 39 2.60 -18.89 14.68
C GLY A 39 1.63 -18.04 13.85
N LEU A 40 0.71 -18.70 13.13
CA LEU A 40 -0.24 -18.06 12.20
C LEU A 40 -1.04 -16.90 12.84
N SER A 41 -1.40 -17.01 14.12
CA SER A 41 -2.13 -15.97 14.85
C SER A 41 -1.32 -14.69 15.07
N HIS A 42 -0.01 -14.82 15.34
CA HIS A 42 0.88 -13.68 15.49
C HIS A 42 1.12 -13.00 14.15
N ASN A 43 1.35 -13.79 13.09
CA ASN A 43 1.45 -13.26 11.72
C ASN A 43 0.18 -12.52 11.30
N PHE A 44 -1.01 -12.99 11.67
CA PHE A 44 -2.27 -12.34 11.31
C PHE A 44 -2.35 -10.88 11.79
N ILE A 45 -1.89 -10.62 13.02
CA ILE A 45 -1.86 -9.27 13.59
C ILE A 45 -0.73 -8.44 12.95
N SER A 46 0.48 -9.01 12.83
CA SER A 46 1.63 -8.32 12.24
C SER A 46 1.36 -7.88 10.79
N PHE A 47 0.76 -8.75 9.98
CA PHE A 47 0.39 -8.44 8.60
C PHE A 47 -0.72 -7.38 8.53
N ALA A 48 -1.71 -7.43 9.42
CA ALA A 48 -2.73 -6.37 9.50
C ALA A 48 -2.11 -5.01 9.82
N LEU A 49 -1.25 -4.94 10.84
CA LEU A 49 -0.58 -3.71 11.24
C LEU A 49 0.35 -3.18 10.14
N GLY A 50 1.17 -4.05 9.54
CA GLY A 50 2.03 -3.68 8.41
C GLY A 50 1.22 -3.14 7.22
N GLY A 51 0.08 -3.76 6.92
CA GLY A 51 -0.83 -3.30 5.88
C GLY A 51 -1.47 -1.96 6.18
N VAL A 52 -1.89 -1.70 7.43
CA VAL A 52 -2.40 -0.37 7.85
C VAL A 52 -1.32 0.69 7.66
N ILE A 53 -0.09 0.42 8.13
CA ILE A 53 1.02 1.38 8.04
C ILE A 53 1.30 1.72 6.57
N LEU A 54 1.46 0.72 5.71
CA LEU A 54 1.72 0.93 4.28
C LEU A 54 0.57 1.65 3.57
N SER A 55 -0.68 1.30 3.90
CA SER A 55 -1.88 1.96 3.38
C SER A 55 -1.88 3.45 3.73
N LEU A 56 -1.62 3.80 5.00
CA LEU A 56 -1.58 5.19 5.46
C LEU A 56 -0.42 5.98 4.83
N ILE A 57 0.76 5.38 4.71
CA ILE A 57 1.91 6.00 4.03
C ILE A 57 1.56 6.30 2.57
N CYS A 58 1.04 5.32 1.84
CA CYS A 58 0.67 5.49 0.43
C CYS A 58 -0.44 6.53 0.27
N ALA A 59 -1.45 6.52 1.14
CA ALA A 59 -2.53 7.50 1.16
C ALA A 59 -2.00 8.93 1.44
N GLY A 60 -1.05 9.07 2.37
CA GLY A 60 -0.39 10.34 2.67
C GLY A 60 0.36 10.89 1.45
N PHE A 61 1.17 10.06 0.80
CA PHE A 61 1.85 10.44 -0.45
C PHE A 61 0.86 10.78 -1.57
N LEU A 62 -0.19 9.99 -1.73
CA LEU A 62 -1.23 10.24 -2.73
C LEU A 62 -1.90 11.60 -2.49
N PHE A 63 -2.23 11.94 -1.25
CA PHE A 63 -2.79 13.24 -0.87
C PHE A 63 -1.82 14.40 -1.15
N MET A 64 -0.55 14.26 -0.79
CA MET A 64 0.46 15.31 -1.00
C MET A 64 0.82 15.52 -2.47
N LEU A 65 0.78 14.47 -3.29
CA LEU A 65 1.25 14.48 -4.67
C LEU A 65 0.11 14.50 -5.69
N GLU A 66 -1.16 14.48 -5.28
CA GLU A 66 -2.30 14.31 -6.20
C GLU A 66 -2.26 15.27 -7.39
N GLY A 67 -1.91 16.54 -7.18
CA GLY A 67 -1.83 17.55 -8.23
C GLY A 67 -0.53 17.54 -9.06
N ARG A 68 0.49 16.80 -8.64
CA ARG A 68 1.82 16.74 -9.29
C ARG A 68 2.05 15.45 -10.07
N LEU A 69 1.23 14.42 -9.83
CA LEU A 69 1.34 13.14 -10.54
C LEU A 69 0.85 13.27 -11.99
N PRO A 70 1.51 12.59 -12.95
CA PRO A 70 1.26 12.77 -14.39
C PRO A 70 -0.10 12.23 -14.86
N PHE A 71 -0.82 11.48 -14.04
CA PHE A 71 -2.07 10.83 -14.41
C PHE A 71 -3.29 11.70 -14.04
N LYS A 72 -4.36 11.63 -14.85
CA LYS A 72 -5.64 12.31 -14.53
C LYS A 72 -6.55 11.49 -13.60
N ARG A 73 -6.45 10.16 -13.66
CA ARG A 73 -7.31 9.23 -12.90
C ARG A 73 -6.67 8.84 -11.57
N THR A 74 -7.49 8.65 -10.53
CA THR A 74 -7.03 8.30 -9.17
C THR A 74 -6.34 6.94 -9.10
N LEU A 75 -6.88 5.93 -9.78
CA LEU A 75 -6.36 4.56 -9.76
C LEU A 75 -4.89 4.47 -10.21
N PRO A 76 -4.48 4.98 -11.40
CA PRO A 76 -3.08 4.94 -11.81
C PRO A 76 -2.16 5.80 -10.93
N LYS A 77 -2.67 6.88 -10.30
CA LYS A 77 -1.90 7.63 -9.30
C LYS A 77 -1.59 6.77 -8.08
N ALA A 78 -2.60 6.06 -7.54
CA ALA A 78 -2.44 5.21 -6.36
C ALA A 78 -1.49 4.03 -6.63
N VAL A 79 -1.60 3.40 -7.80
CA VAL A 79 -0.67 2.35 -8.25
C VAL A 79 0.76 2.88 -8.37
N LEU A 80 0.95 4.03 -9.01
CA LEU A 80 2.28 4.65 -9.13
C LEU A 80 2.88 4.96 -7.75
N VAL A 81 2.11 5.56 -6.85
CA VAL A 81 2.57 5.90 -5.50
C VAL A 81 2.98 4.64 -4.74
N SER A 82 2.12 3.62 -4.70
CA SER A 82 2.40 2.40 -3.94
C SER A 82 3.61 1.64 -4.51
N ALA A 83 3.70 1.52 -5.84
CA ALA A 83 4.85 0.92 -6.49
C ALA A 83 6.14 1.71 -6.22
N SER A 84 6.09 3.04 -6.23
CA SER A 84 7.25 3.90 -5.94
C SER A 84 7.70 3.75 -4.48
N VAL A 85 6.76 3.71 -3.53
CA VAL A 85 7.07 3.45 -2.11
C VAL A 85 7.78 2.11 -1.96
N TRP A 86 7.30 1.06 -2.64
CA TRP A 86 7.97 -0.24 -2.64
C TRP A 86 9.38 -0.17 -3.23
N LEU A 87 9.57 0.50 -4.36
CA LEU A 87 10.88 0.66 -4.98
C LEU A 87 11.88 1.37 -4.05
N VAL A 88 11.44 2.40 -3.33
CA VAL A 88 12.27 3.09 -2.33
C VAL A 88 12.67 2.15 -1.19
N LEU A 89 11.72 1.40 -0.63
CA LEU A 89 12.01 0.40 0.40
C LEU A 89 12.98 -0.67 -0.12
N ARG A 90 12.80 -1.11 -1.37
CA ARG A 90 13.64 -2.12 -1.99
C ARG A 90 15.07 -1.62 -2.24
N ILE A 91 15.23 -0.36 -2.63
CA ILE A 91 16.54 0.29 -2.76
C ILE A 91 17.21 0.36 -1.38
N GLY A 92 16.47 0.75 -0.33
CA GLY A 92 16.97 0.72 1.05
C GLY A 92 17.47 -0.67 1.47
N GLY A 93 16.69 -1.72 1.18
CA GLY A 93 17.11 -3.09 1.40
C GLY A 93 18.35 -3.51 0.58
N ALA A 94 18.50 -3.00 -0.64
CA ALA A 94 19.69 -3.24 -1.46
C ALA A 94 20.94 -2.59 -0.85
N PHE A 95 20.83 -1.37 -0.35
CA PHE A 95 21.93 -0.69 0.35
C PHE A 95 22.35 -1.45 1.61
N LEU A 96 21.39 -1.92 2.40
CA LEU A 96 21.68 -2.75 3.59
C LEU A 96 22.39 -4.05 3.20
N SER A 97 21.97 -4.69 2.11
CA SER A 97 22.62 -5.89 1.55
C SER A 97 24.03 -5.62 1.03
N ALA A 98 24.29 -4.46 0.45
CA ALA A 98 25.63 -4.08 0.01
C ALA A 98 26.58 -3.76 1.18
N MET A 99 26.06 -3.30 2.32
CA MET A 99 26.85 -3.00 3.52
C MET A 99 27.13 -4.25 4.36
N ASP A 100 26.16 -5.16 4.45
CA ASP A 100 26.25 -6.39 5.23
C ASP A 100 25.50 -7.52 4.50
N SER A 101 26.20 -8.15 3.57
CA SER A 101 25.65 -9.19 2.69
C SER A 101 25.41 -10.53 3.40
N GLU A 102 26.07 -10.77 4.54
CA GLU A 102 25.85 -11.98 5.33
C GLU A 102 24.50 -11.92 6.04
N ARG A 103 24.11 -10.73 6.51
CA ARG A 103 22.84 -10.53 7.22
C ARG A 103 21.67 -10.23 6.29
N PHE A 104 21.90 -9.43 5.24
CA PHE A 104 20.85 -9.00 4.32
C PHE A 104 21.11 -9.57 2.93
N HIS A 105 20.28 -10.51 2.51
CA HIS A 105 20.35 -11.10 1.18
C HIS A 105 19.14 -10.70 0.36
N VAL A 106 19.42 -10.21 -0.84
CA VAL A 106 18.38 -9.85 -1.81
C VAL A 106 17.91 -11.12 -2.53
N VAL A 107 16.65 -11.48 -2.31
CA VAL A 107 16.02 -12.62 -2.99
C VAL A 107 15.11 -12.12 -4.11
N THR A 108 15.36 -12.57 -5.34
CA THR A 108 14.60 -12.14 -6.52
C THR A 108 13.11 -12.50 -6.46
N PRO A 109 12.71 -13.75 -6.10
CA PRO A 109 11.29 -14.09 -5.87
C PRO A 109 10.57 -13.17 -4.88
N GLN A 110 11.20 -12.88 -3.73
CA GLN A 110 10.63 -11.97 -2.71
C GLN A 110 10.47 -10.54 -3.24
N THR A 111 11.44 -10.08 -4.03
CA THR A 111 11.39 -8.75 -4.66
C THR A 111 10.21 -8.64 -5.63
N LEU A 112 10.02 -9.66 -6.48
CA LEU A 112 8.93 -9.67 -7.46
C LEU A 112 7.57 -9.74 -6.76
N GLN A 113 7.42 -10.63 -5.77
CA GLN A 113 6.18 -10.75 -5.01
C GLN A 113 5.82 -9.44 -4.30
N GLY A 114 6.78 -8.82 -3.63
CA GLY A 114 6.52 -7.55 -2.95
C GLY A 114 6.15 -6.42 -3.92
N PHE A 115 6.73 -6.41 -5.13
CA PHE A 115 6.34 -5.46 -6.17
C PHE A 115 4.89 -5.68 -6.66
N LEU A 116 4.51 -6.93 -6.91
CA LEU A 116 3.14 -7.28 -7.29
C LEU A 116 2.14 -6.92 -6.18
N LEU A 117 2.48 -7.19 -4.93
CA LEU A 117 1.67 -6.83 -3.78
C LEU A 117 1.52 -5.31 -3.63
N ALA A 118 2.56 -4.52 -3.93
CA ALA A 118 2.48 -3.07 -3.95
C ALA A 118 1.53 -2.55 -5.04
N ILE A 119 1.54 -3.16 -6.23
CA ILE A 119 0.56 -2.84 -7.28
C ILE A 119 -0.86 -3.13 -6.77
N VAL A 120 -1.08 -4.28 -6.13
CA VAL A 120 -2.38 -4.67 -5.55
C VAL A 120 -2.82 -3.67 -4.49
N LEU A 121 -1.93 -3.23 -3.60
CA LEU A 121 -2.23 -2.18 -2.62
C LEU A 121 -2.68 -0.89 -3.31
N GLY A 122 -1.94 -0.47 -4.34
CA GLY A 122 -2.30 0.70 -5.13
C GLY A 122 -3.66 0.60 -5.82
N VAL A 123 -4.05 -0.59 -6.28
CA VAL A 123 -5.39 -0.84 -6.84
C VAL A 123 -6.46 -0.71 -5.75
N VAL A 124 -6.28 -1.37 -4.60
CA VAL A 124 -7.21 -1.31 -3.46
C VAL A 124 -7.39 0.14 -3.01
N LEU A 125 -6.30 0.86 -2.81
CA LEU A 125 -6.32 2.28 -2.45
C LEU A 125 -6.98 3.14 -3.53
N GLY A 126 -6.67 2.90 -4.80
CA GLY A 126 -7.26 3.63 -5.91
C GLY A 126 -8.78 3.50 -5.98
N ILE A 127 -9.30 2.30 -5.70
CA ILE A 127 -10.75 2.04 -5.62
C ILE A 127 -11.35 2.76 -4.41
N VAL A 128 -10.79 2.57 -3.21
CA VAL A 128 -11.32 3.18 -1.97
C VAL A 128 -11.26 4.70 -2.00
N TRP A 129 -10.17 5.26 -2.52
CA TRP A 129 -9.99 6.71 -2.69
C TRP A 129 -10.93 7.26 -3.76
N GLY A 130 -11.15 6.53 -4.85
CA GLY A 130 -12.10 6.88 -5.90
C GLY A 130 -13.54 6.95 -5.36
N LEU A 131 -13.96 5.94 -4.60
CA LEU A 131 -15.30 5.90 -3.99
C LEU A 131 -15.50 7.02 -2.96
N THR A 132 -14.48 7.33 -2.16
CA THR A 132 -14.58 8.38 -1.12
C THR A 132 -14.52 9.80 -1.69
N ASN A 133 -13.87 10.01 -2.84
CA ASN A 133 -13.89 11.29 -3.55
C ASN A 133 -15.09 11.46 -4.47
N GLY A 134 -15.68 10.37 -4.99
CA GLY A 134 -16.94 10.41 -5.73
C GLY A 134 -18.16 10.69 -4.83
N ASN A 135 -18.16 10.16 -3.60
CA ASN A 135 -19.22 10.41 -2.61
C ASN A 135 -19.04 11.71 -1.82
N ALA A 136 -17.83 12.28 -1.83
CA ALA A 136 -17.64 13.66 -1.42
C ALA A 136 -18.16 14.55 -2.54
N GLY A 137 -19.36 15.11 -2.40
CA GLY A 137 -19.85 16.19 -3.27
C GLY A 137 -18.98 17.44 -3.20
N TYR A 138 -17.73 17.34 -3.65
CA TYR A 138 -16.88 18.46 -4.01
C TYR A 138 -17.04 18.64 -5.51
N GLY A 139 -17.81 19.66 -5.87
CA GLY A 139 -18.17 19.97 -7.24
C GLY A 139 -16.96 19.97 -8.16
N ARG A 140 -16.82 18.91 -8.95
CA ARG A 140 -16.59 19.11 -10.38
C ARG A 140 -17.91 19.57 -10.97
N LYS A 141 -18.23 20.87 -10.81
CA LYS A 141 -18.98 21.51 -11.89
C LYS A 141 -18.11 21.38 -13.13
N ALA A 142 -18.74 20.85 -14.17
CA ALA A 142 -18.20 20.80 -15.51
C ALA A 142 -17.57 22.14 -15.89
N VAL A 143 -16.39 22.10 -16.49
CA VAL A 143 -15.98 23.09 -17.46
C VAL A 143 -15.38 22.29 -18.61
N ILE A 144 -16.21 22.21 -19.65
CA ILE A 144 -15.96 22.03 -21.10
C ILE A 144 -14.51 21.72 -21.47
#